data_AF-A0A8X6RL57-F1
#
_entry.id   AF-A0A8X6RL57-F1
#
_cell.length_a   1.000
_cell.length_b   1.000
_cell.length_c   1.000
_cell.angle_alpha   90.00
_cell.angle_beta   90.00
_cell.angle_gamma   90.00
#
_symmetry.space_group_name_H-M   'P 1'
#
loop_
_entity.id
_entity.type
_entity.pdbx_description
1 polymer ?
#
loop_
_entity_poly.entity_id
_entity_poly.type
_entity_poly.pdbx_seq_one_letter_code
_entity_poly.pdbx_strand_id
1 'polypeptide(L)'
;MCPRTVRGRLLEIGLCGCKARPKPLLTEFQRKWGLTWAREHSLWTIKDWEMVIFSDESQFCISGNQSSAYVRRRTHEEFSP
;
A
#
# COMPACT_ATOMS: atom_id res chain seq x y z
N MET A 1 1.15 -16.12 30.51
CA MET A 1 0.51 -16.59 29.26
C MET A 1 1.59 -16.93 28.25
N CYS A 2 1.49 -18.04 27.50
CA CYS A 2 2.52 -18.41 26.53
C CYS A 2 2.22 -17.79 25.13
N PRO A 3 3.26 -17.55 24.27
CA PRO A 3 3.08 -16.95 22.95
C PRO A 3 2.12 -17.71 22.03
N ARG A 4 2.03 -19.03 22.21
CA ARG A 4 1.08 -19.89 21.49
C ARG A 4 -0.37 -19.52 21.83
N THR A 5 -0.68 -19.30 23.11
CA THR A 5 -2.01 -18.87 23.55
C THR A 5 -2.36 -17.52 22.96
N VAL A 6 -1.44 -16.54 22.99
CA VAL A 6 -1.68 -15.21 22.41
C VAL A 6 -1.95 -15.31 20.90
N ARG A 7 -1.15 -16.09 20.15
CA ARG A 7 -1.38 -16.31 18.72
C ARG A 7 -2.72 -16.99 18.43
N GLY A 8 -3.10 -17.99 19.22
CA GLY A 8 -4.39 -18.67 19.10
C GLY A 8 -5.56 -17.72 19.29
N ARG A 9 -5.56 -16.95 20.39
CA ARG A 9 -6.62 -15.96 20.67
C ARG A 9 -6.73 -14.87 19.59
N LEU A 10 -5.59 -14.41 19.06
CA LEU A 10 -5.59 -13.44 17.95
C LEU A 10 -6.18 -14.03 16.66
N LEU A 11 -5.89 -15.31 16.37
CA LEU A 11 -6.48 -15.98 15.21
C LEU A 11 -7.98 -16.24 15.39
N GLU A 12 -8.42 -16.61 16.60
CA GLU A 12 -9.85 -16.79 16.94
C GLU A 12 -10.67 -15.52 16.67
N ILE A 13 -10.11 -14.34 16.92
CA ILE A 13 -10.77 -13.05 16.62
C ILE A 13 -10.52 -12.54 15.18
N GLY A 14 -9.88 -13.36 14.34
CA GLY A 14 -9.67 -13.08 12.91
C GLY A 14 -8.43 -12.25 12.57
N LEU A 15 -7.49 -12.06 13.49
CA LEU A 15 -6.24 -11.33 13.26
C LEU A 15 -5.11 -12.27 12.81
N CYS A 16 -4.93 -12.35 11.50
CA CYS A 16 -3.86 -13.11 10.89
C CYS A 16 -2.56 -12.28 10.84
N GLY A 17 -1.42 -12.97 10.87
CA GLY A 17 -0.12 -12.34 10.67
C GLY A 17 0.18 -12.16 9.19
N CYS A 18 0.58 -10.96 8.78
CA CYS A 18 0.95 -10.65 7.40
C CYS A 18 2.05 -9.60 7.32
N LYS A 19 2.73 -9.50 6.17
CA LYS A 19 3.67 -8.41 5.89
C LYS A 19 2.86 -7.13 5.61
N ALA A 20 3.22 -6.02 6.26
CA ALA A 20 2.62 -4.73 6.00
C ALA A 20 2.95 -4.26 4.58
N ARG A 21 1.93 -3.75 3.87
CA ARG A 21 2.12 -3.06 2.60
C ARG A 21 2.62 -1.64 2.87
N PRO A 22 3.71 -1.18 2.24
CA PRO A 22 4.11 0.22 2.30
C PRO A 22 3.02 1.05 1.61
N LYS A 23 2.48 2.04 2.32
CA LYS A 23 1.40 2.90 1.83
C LYS A 23 1.74 4.35 2.19
N PRO A 24 1.73 5.28 1.22
CA PRO A 24 1.86 6.69 1.55
C PRO A 24 0.61 7.14 2.31
N LEU A 25 0.81 7.95 3.35
CA LEU A 25 -0.29 8.63 4.02
C LEU A 25 -0.75 9.78 3.11
N LEU A 26 -1.96 9.64 2.58
CA LEU A 26 -2.55 10.64 1.70
C LEU A 26 -3.52 11.52 2.49
N THR A 27 -3.44 12.82 2.27
CA THR A 27 -4.46 13.78 2.70
C THR A 27 -5.73 13.62 1.86
N GLU A 28 -6.86 14.08 2.38
CA GLU A 28 -8.14 14.06 1.64
C GLU A 28 -8.04 14.82 0.30
N PHE A 29 -7.25 15.90 0.26
CA PHE A 29 -7.01 16.66 -0.96
C PHE A 29 -6.26 15.84 -2.01
N GLN A 30 -5.15 15.17 -1.61
CA GLN A 30 -4.37 14.32 -2.52
C GLN A 30 -5.21 13.16 -3.06
N ARG A 31 -6.05 12.55 -2.22
CA ARG A 31 -6.98 11.48 -2.64
C ARG A 31 -7.96 11.96 -3.70
N LYS A 32 -8.59 13.13 -3.48
CA LYS A 32 -9.53 13.72 -4.42
C LYS A 32 -8.85 14.08 -5.75
N TRP A 33 -7.70 14.75 -5.67
CA TRP A 33 -6.95 15.15 -6.85
C TRP A 33 -6.53 13.93 -7.69
N GLY A 34 -5.97 12.90 -7.06
CA GLY A 34 -5.60 11.66 -7.75
C GLY A 34 -6.80 10.94 -8.36
N LEU A 35 -7.96 10.94 -7.70
CA LEU A 35 -9.19 10.35 -8.24
C LEU A 35 -9.72 11.13 -9.45
N THR A 36 -9.72 12.46 -9.39
CA THR A 36 -10.13 13.30 -10.53
C THR A 36 -9.20 13.07 -11.72
N TRP A 37 -7.88 13.10 -11.49
CA TRP A 37 -6.88 12.83 -12.52
C TRP A 37 -7.09 11.46 -13.17
N ALA A 38 -7.26 10.40 -12.37
CA ALA A 38 -7.50 9.06 -12.90
C ALA A 38 -8.80 8.95 -13.72
N ARG A 39 -9.85 9.68 -13.35
CA ARG A 39 -11.12 9.71 -14.11
C ARG A 39 -10.96 10.42 -15.44
N GLU A 40 -10.31 11.58 -15.45
CA GLU A 40 -10.04 12.35 -16.67
C GLU A 40 -9.21 11.54 -17.68
N HIS A 41 -8.26 10.74 -17.18
CA HIS A 41 -7.37 9.94 -18.01
C HIS A 41 -7.86 8.50 -18.23
N SER A 42 -9.06 8.15 -17.73
CA SER A 42 -9.58 6.77 -17.81
C SER A 42 -9.92 6.32 -19.23
N LEU A 43 -10.19 7.28 -20.13
CA LEU A 43 -10.53 7.03 -21.53
C LEU A 43 -9.33 7.23 -22.48
N TRP A 44 -8.15 7.53 -21.95
CA TRP A 44 -6.96 7.72 -22.76
C TRP A 44 -6.58 6.45 -23.50
N THR A 45 -6.29 6.60 -24.78
CA THR A 45 -5.85 5.51 -25.64
C THR A 45 -4.34 5.31 -25.52
N ILE A 46 -3.83 4.20 -26.04
CA ILE A 46 -2.39 3.92 -26.06
C ILE A 46 -1.61 5.06 -26.73
N LYS A 47 -2.15 5.64 -27.81
CA LYS A 47 -1.52 6.76 -28.53
C LYS A 47 -1.41 8.03 -27.67
N ASP A 48 -2.39 8.26 -26.80
CA ASP A 48 -2.36 9.42 -25.90
C ASP A 48 -1.24 9.25 -24.86
N TRP A 49 -1.07 8.03 -24.33
CA TRP A 49 0.03 7.70 -23.41
C TRP A 49 1.42 7.75 -24.07
N GLU A 50 1.53 7.39 -25.35
CA GLU A 50 2.80 7.46 -26.10
C GLU A 50 3.35 8.89 -26.21
N MET A 51 2.49 9.90 -26.11
CA MET A 51 2.89 11.31 -26.16
C MET A 51 3.35 11.86 -24.80
N VAL A 52 3.19 11.09 -23.71
CA VAL A 52 3.57 11.54 -22.36
C VAL A 52 5.01 11.13 -22.05
N ILE A 53 5.83 12.11 -21.70
CA ILE A 53 7.19 11.89 -21.19
C ILE A 53 7.15 12.01 -19.66
N PHE A 54 7.36 10.88 -18.98
CA PHE A 54 7.48 10.85 -17.52
C PHE A 54 8.92 11.08 -17.07
N SER A 55 9.07 11.77 -15.95
CA SER A 55 10.35 12.02 -15.28
C SER A 55 10.13 11.81 -13.78
N ASP A 56 11.02 11.06 -13.14
CA ASP A 56 11.03 10.83 -11.70
C ASP A 56 12.47 10.58 -11.22
N GLU A 57 12.73 10.83 -9.94
CA GLU A 57 14.03 10.60 -9.31
C GLU A 57 13.96 9.37 -8.39
N SER A 58 14.87 8.43 -8.57
CA SER A 58 14.96 7.23 -7.72
C SER A 58 16.25 7.22 -6.90
N GLN A 59 16.12 6.88 -5.61
CA GLN A 59 17.25 6.69 -4.72
C GLN A 59 17.71 5.21 -4.74
N PHE A 60 19.00 4.98 -5.00
CA PHE A 60 19.62 3.66 -4.94
C PHE A 60 20.46 3.52 -3.67
N CYS A 61 20.12 2.55 -2.82
CA CYS A 61 20.85 2.28 -1.58
C CYS A 61 21.64 0.95 -1.69
N ILE A 62 22.95 0.99 -1.42
CA ILE A 62 23.86 -0.17 -1.49
C ILE A 62 23.66 -1.12 -0.30
N SER A 63 23.29 -0.58 0.86
CA SER A 63 22.85 -1.35 2.02
C SER A 63 21.75 -0.56 2.74
N GLY A 64 20.65 -1.24 3.06
CA GLY A 64 19.49 -0.60 3.66
C GLY A 64 18.52 -1.62 4.25
N ASN A 65 17.91 -1.26 5.37
CA ASN A 65 16.92 -2.07 6.06
C ASN A 65 15.52 -1.78 5.48
N GLN A 66 15.30 -2.11 4.19
CA GLN A 66 13.97 -2.03 3.57
C GLN A 66 13.08 -3.21 4.01
N SER A 67 13.08 -3.53 5.31
CA SER A 67 12.34 -4.66 5.83
C SER A 67 10.88 -4.29 6.01
N SER A 68 9.99 -5.03 5.33
CA SER A 68 8.56 -4.92 5.56
C SER A 68 8.24 -5.34 7.00
N ALA A 69 7.61 -4.46 7.77
CA ALA A 69 7.13 -4.80 9.11
C ALA A 69 6.11 -5.94 9.06
N TYR A 70 6.11 -6.82 10.07
CA TYR A 70 5.08 -7.83 10.22
C TYR A 70 3.97 -7.31 11.14
N VAL A 71 2.72 -7.37 10.68
CA VAL A 71 1.55 -6.81 11.37
C VAL A 71 0.46 -7.87 11.54
N ARG A 72 -0.52 -7.60 12.40
CA ARG A 72 -1.73 -8.40 12.58
C ARG A 72 -2.91 -7.64 11.98
N ARG A 73 -3.61 -8.22 11.01
CA ARG A 73 -4.75 -7.59 10.31
C ARG A 73 -5.83 -8.63 10.00
N ARG A 74 -7.05 -8.19 9.69
CA ARG A 74 -8.08 -9.05 9.08
C ARG A 74 -7.84 -9.18 7.58
N THR A 75 -8.43 -10.21 6.96
CA THR A 75 -8.27 -10.58 5.54
C THR A 75 -8.63 -9.48 4.52
N HIS A 76 -9.34 -8.43 4.93
CA HIS A 76 -9.78 -7.31 4.07
C HIS A 76 -9.26 -5.93 4.53
N GLU A 77 -8.36 -5.89 5.52
CA GLU A 77 -7.79 -4.64 6.05
C GLU A 77 -6.41 -4.34 5.45
N GLU A 78 -6.03 -5.01 4.37
CA GLU A 78 -4.70 -4.86 3.74
C GLU A 78 -4.43 -3.40 3.33
N PHE A 79 -5.45 -2.74 2.76
CA PHE A 79 -5.37 -1.37 2.26
C PHE A 79 -5.89 -0.32 3.24
N SER A 80 -6.49 -0.72 4.36
CA SER A 80 -6.85 0.21 5.43
C SER A 80 -5.60 0.95 5.92
N PRO A 81 -5.60 2.27 6.08
CA PRO A 81 -4.45 3.01 6.61
C PRO A 81 -3.92 2.35 7.89
#